data_AF-A0A0J9SIX3-F1
#
_entry.id   AF-A0A0J9SIX3-F1
#
_cell.length_a   1.000
_cell.length_b   1.000
_cell.length_c   1.000
_cell.angle_alpha   90.00
_cell.angle_beta   90.00
_cell.angle_gamma   90.00
#
_symmetry.space_group_name_H-M   'P 1'
#
loop_
_entity.id
_entity.type
_entity.pdbx_description
1 polymer ?
#
loop_
_entity_poly.entity_id
_entity_poly.type
_entity_poly.pdbx_seq_one_letter_code
_entity_poly.pdbx_strand_id
1 'polypeptide(L)'
;MKKLYIFIYFIKSNIFITCYLNIIHIENYIEKANRAESTDISTTFHNECNSFMNSSGSFFTVKETAKIICERLLKLFVSLNDHKCNIESNLENKKCSEFLNYWVNFKLRKSMKYEDYSVRHVYDLLESQITGVDGYNIYLNLICDINKDDLYKMNILYRLYENYTELNDIIETKLDENKGSLLTLSTACCPDYNEANYICNSGNINNNIGTFCDKFNEFKSKYDDLYQKVAQKGDDYSNNFIKLEECPNTKIITTAVTGSIIGLMPLLGVLYKVSELNIKL
;
A
#
# COMPACT_ATOMS: atom_id res chain seq x y z
N MET A 1 -37.14 7.71 -8.28
CA MET A 1 -35.74 7.75 -7.78
C MET A 1 -34.96 6.46 -8.00
N LYS A 2 -35.40 5.26 -7.56
CA LYS A 2 -34.66 3.98 -7.77
C LYS A 2 -34.29 3.64 -9.23
N LYS A 3 -35.13 3.98 -10.21
CA LYS A 3 -34.87 3.71 -11.64
C LYS A 3 -33.73 4.54 -12.23
N LEU A 4 -33.44 5.73 -11.69
CA LEU A 4 -32.35 6.59 -12.15
C LEU A 4 -30.98 6.07 -11.68
N TYR A 5 -30.93 5.50 -10.47
CA TYR A 5 -29.74 4.89 -9.88
C TYR A 5 -29.27 3.66 -10.67
N ILE A 6 -30.21 2.83 -11.13
CA ILE A 6 -29.94 1.65 -11.97
C ILE A 6 -29.39 2.07 -13.35
N PHE A 7 -29.85 3.21 -13.88
CA PHE A 7 -29.41 3.71 -15.19
C PHE A 7 -27.97 4.25 -15.16
N ILE A 8 -27.56 4.88 -14.04
CA ILE A 8 -26.16 5.29 -13.81
C ILE A 8 -25.24 4.07 -13.67
N TYR A 9 -25.69 3.01 -13.00
CA TYR A 9 -24.94 1.76 -12.85
C TYR A 9 -24.68 1.08 -14.21
N PHE A 10 -25.67 1.11 -15.11
CA PHE A 10 -25.55 0.52 -16.45
C PHE A 10 -24.57 1.29 -17.38
N ILE A 11 -24.46 2.61 -17.22
CA ILE A 11 -23.49 3.42 -17.97
C ILE A 11 -22.07 3.21 -17.43
N LYS A 12 -21.88 3.00 -16.11
CA LYS A 12 -20.57 2.68 -15.51
C LYS A 12 -19.95 1.37 -16.05
N SER A 13 -20.76 0.40 -16.49
CA SER A 13 -20.30 -0.94 -16.92
C SER A 13 -19.55 -0.97 -18.27
N ASN A 14 -19.65 0.06 -19.11
CA ASN A 14 -19.07 0.06 -20.46
C ASN A 14 -17.75 0.84 -20.61
N ILE A 15 -17.23 1.38 -19.51
CA ILE A 15 -15.93 2.04 -19.51
C ILE A 15 -14.90 1.06 -18.94
N PHE A 16 -14.38 0.21 -19.83
CA PHE A 16 -13.09 -0.46 -19.66
C PHE A 16 -11.99 0.60 -19.79
N ILE A 17 -11.83 1.46 -18.77
CA ILE A 17 -10.61 2.26 -18.64
C ILE A 17 -9.49 1.27 -18.32
N THR A 18 -8.56 1.12 -19.25
CA THR A 18 -7.29 0.45 -19.00
C THR A 18 -6.59 1.23 -17.89
N CYS A 19 -6.61 0.67 -16.69
CA CYS A 19 -6.03 1.29 -15.52
C CYS A 19 -4.52 1.11 -15.52
N TYR A 20 -3.87 2.02 -16.22
CA TYR A 20 -2.44 2.15 -16.18
C TYR A 20 -2.09 3.13 -15.06
N LEU A 21 -1.62 2.61 -13.92
CA LEU A 21 -1.30 3.42 -12.76
C LEU A 21 0.20 3.57 -12.58
N ASN A 22 0.64 4.82 -12.66
CA ASN A 22 1.91 5.23 -12.11
C ASN A 22 1.70 5.53 -10.63
N ILE A 23 2.34 4.82 -9.70
CA ILE A 23 2.39 5.33 -8.31
C ILE A 23 3.46 6.42 -8.27
N ILE A 24 3.05 7.67 -8.45
CA ILE A 24 3.95 8.82 -8.34
C ILE A 24 3.88 9.35 -6.89
N HIS A 25 5.04 9.62 -6.29
CA HIS A 25 5.17 10.18 -4.93
C HIS A 25 4.53 9.32 -3.83
N ILE A 26 4.74 7.99 -3.91
CA ILE A 26 4.25 7.03 -2.93
C ILE A 26 4.68 7.39 -1.49
N GLU A 27 5.88 7.98 -1.34
CA GLU A 27 6.43 8.44 -0.06
C GLU A 27 5.51 9.42 0.66
N ASN A 28 4.75 10.26 -0.07
CA ASN A 28 3.87 11.27 0.52
C ASN A 28 2.58 10.67 1.12
N TYR A 29 2.28 9.42 0.81
CA TYR A 29 1.02 8.77 1.17
C TYR A 29 1.20 7.57 2.10
N ILE A 30 2.39 6.98 2.17
CA ILE A 30 2.71 5.85 3.06
C ILE A 30 2.39 6.19 4.51
N GLU A 31 2.85 7.34 5.02
CA GLU A 31 2.60 7.71 6.41
C GLU A 31 1.11 7.80 6.73
N LYS A 32 0.32 8.38 5.82
CA LYS A 32 -1.14 8.49 5.96
C LYS A 32 -1.82 7.13 5.94
N ALA A 33 -1.39 6.23 5.05
CA ALA A 33 -1.86 4.85 5.02
C ALA A 33 -1.53 4.11 6.33
N ASN A 34 -0.29 4.22 6.82
CA ASN A 34 0.14 3.59 8.05
C ASN A 34 -0.63 4.12 9.28
N ARG A 35 -0.88 5.44 9.35
CA ARG A 35 -1.74 6.06 10.39
C ARG A 35 -3.20 5.60 10.30
N ALA A 36 -3.74 5.45 9.09
CA ALA A 36 -5.10 4.94 8.90
C ALA A 36 -5.23 3.47 9.40
N GLU A 37 -4.15 2.69 9.32
CA GLU A 37 -4.11 1.29 9.75
C GLU A 37 -3.86 1.09 11.25
N SER A 38 -3.12 2.00 11.90
CA SER A 38 -2.70 1.91 13.30
C SER A 38 -3.66 2.55 14.30
N THR A 39 -4.48 3.50 13.88
CA THR A 39 -5.44 4.18 14.77
C THR A 39 -6.62 3.30 15.12
N ASP A 40 -7.13 3.42 16.35
CA ASP A 40 -8.37 2.77 16.80
C ASP A 40 -9.51 3.04 15.82
N ILE A 41 -10.31 2.00 15.56
CA ILE A 41 -11.45 2.05 14.62
C ILE A 41 -12.31 3.28 14.93
N SER A 42 -12.46 4.15 13.93
CA SER A 42 -13.24 5.38 14.08
C SER A 42 -14.72 5.01 14.21
N THR A 43 -15.38 5.54 15.24
CA THR A 43 -16.83 5.35 15.44
C THR A 43 -17.65 6.03 14.36
N THR A 44 -17.08 6.97 13.61
CA THR A 44 -17.78 7.79 12.61
C THR A 44 -18.35 6.97 11.45
N PHE A 45 -17.73 5.85 11.09
CA PHE A 45 -18.11 5.03 9.92
C PHE A 45 -18.62 3.64 10.27
N HIS A 46 -18.90 3.43 11.55
CA HIS A 46 -19.17 2.10 12.08
C HIS A 46 -20.42 1.46 11.45
N ASN A 47 -21.45 2.26 11.19
CA ASN A 47 -22.73 1.77 10.67
C ASN A 47 -22.63 1.38 9.20
N GLU A 48 -22.01 2.22 8.38
CA GLU A 48 -21.81 2.01 6.95
C GLU A 48 -20.90 0.80 6.73
N CYS A 49 -19.80 0.69 7.48
CA CYS A 49 -18.88 -0.43 7.37
C CYS A 49 -19.46 -1.73 7.96
N ASN A 50 -20.32 -1.65 8.98
CA ASN A 50 -21.13 -2.81 9.40
C ASN A 50 -22.10 -3.25 8.30
N SER A 51 -22.76 -2.29 7.63
CA SER A 51 -23.66 -2.58 6.51
C SER A 51 -22.92 -3.27 5.37
N PHE A 52 -21.76 -2.73 4.97
CA PHE A 52 -20.87 -3.34 3.97
C PHE A 52 -20.43 -4.74 4.37
N MET A 53 -19.99 -4.93 5.61
CA MET A 53 -19.62 -6.25 6.12
C MET A 53 -20.78 -7.25 6.06
N ASN A 54 -22.00 -6.81 6.37
CA ASN A 54 -23.18 -7.67 6.34
C ASN A 54 -23.62 -8.01 4.92
N SER A 55 -23.57 -7.07 3.98
CA SER A 55 -23.99 -7.28 2.59
C SER A 55 -22.93 -7.96 1.73
N SER A 56 -21.66 -7.69 1.99
CA SER A 56 -20.51 -8.09 1.14
C SER A 56 -19.51 -9.00 1.86
N GLY A 57 -19.77 -9.37 3.12
CA GLY A 57 -18.86 -10.20 3.92
C GLY A 57 -18.54 -11.57 3.30
N SER A 58 -19.45 -12.10 2.47
CA SER A 58 -19.27 -13.39 1.77
C SER A 58 -18.16 -13.36 0.71
N PHE A 59 -17.75 -12.17 0.25
CA PHE A 59 -16.63 -12.01 -0.68
C PHE A 59 -15.26 -12.18 0.02
N PHE A 60 -15.22 -12.19 1.35
CA PHE A 60 -14.00 -12.21 2.14
C PHE A 60 -13.77 -13.57 2.80
N THR A 61 -12.50 -13.91 3.01
CA THR A 61 -12.12 -15.14 3.74
C THR A 61 -12.55 -15.07 5.21
N VAL A 62 -12.47 -13.87 5.80
CA VAL A 62 -12.97 -13.55 7.13
C VAL A 62 -13.91 -12.36 7.00
N LYS A 63 -15.18 -12.52 7.41
CA LYS A 63 -16.23 -11.52 7.21
C LYS A 63 -15.84 -10.17 7.81
N GLU A 64 -15.29 -10.17 9.02
CA GLU A 64 -14.88 -8.99 9.78
C GLU A 64 -13.80 -8.17 9.04
N THR A 65 -13.01 -8.80 8.17
CA THR A 65 -12.00 -8.10 7.36
C THR A 65 -12.64 -7.09 6.40
N ALA A 66 -13.87 -7.35 5.92
CA ALA A 66 -14.61 -6.40 5.10
C ALA A 66 -14.84 -5.07 5.84
N LYS A 67 -15.24 -5.16 7.12
CA LYS A 67 -15.44 -4.00 7.98
C LYS A 67 -14.14 -3.24 8.21
N ILE A 68 -13.08 -3.96 8.59
CA ILE A 68 -11.77 -3.37 8.88
C ILE A 68 -11.22 -2.62 7.66
N ILE A 69 -11.33 -3.21 6.46
CA ILE A 69 -10.89 -2.54 5.22
C ILE A 69 -11.72 -1.29 4.94
N CYS A 70 -13.05 -1.36 5.11
CA CYS A 70 -13.92 -0.21 4.93
C CYS A 70 -13.55 0.95 5.86
N GLU A 71 -13.36 0.67 7.16
CA GLU A 71 -13.03 1.71 8.14
C GLU A 71 -11.66 2.34 7.86
N ARG A 72 -10.67 1.53 7.49
CA ARG A 72 -9.32 2.00 7.12
C ARG A 72 -9.34 2.82 5.83
N LEU A 73 -10.08 2.38 4.83
CA LEU A 73 -10.24 3.11 3.58
C LEU A 73 -10.85 4.50 3.82
N LEU A 74 -11.90 4.58 4.62
CA LEU A 74 -12.55 5.86 4.91
C LEU A 74 -11.64 6.80 5.68
N LYS A 75 -10.91 6.30 6.68
CA LYS A 75 -9.88 7.08 7.39
C LYS A 75 -8.81 7.59 6.44
N LEU A 76 -8.29 6.71 5.58
CA LEU A 76 -7.29 7.08 4.58
C LEU A 76 -7.84 8.17 3.67
N PHE A 77 -9.05 7.98 3.14
CA PHE A 77 -9.72 8.96 2.31
C PHE A 77 -9.85 10.33 2.99
N VAL A 78 -10.28 10.38 4.26
CA VAL A 78 -10.35 11.64 5.02
C VAL A 78 -8.97 12.29 5.16
N SER A 79 -7.95 11.53 5.55
CA SER A 79 -6.58 12.04 5.71
C SER A 79 -5.97 12.58 4.41
N LEU A 80 -6.44 12.05 3.27
CA LEU A 80 -6.04 12.48 1.94
C LEU A 80 -6.85 13.70 1.47
N ASN A 81 -8.14 13.78 1.83
CA ASN A 81 -9.04 14.87 1.43
C ASN A 81 -8.67 16.24 1.99
N ASP A 82 -8.00 16.30 3.15
CA ASP A 82 -7.39 17.55 3.65
C ASP A 82 -6.41 18.18 2.64
N HIS A 83 -5.93 17.39 1.67
CA HIS A 83 -5.02 17.81 0.60
C HIS A 83 -5.72 17.90 -0.77
N LYS A 84 -7.06 18.05 -0.80
CA LYS A 84 -7.91 18.20 -2.00
C LYS A 84 -7.91 16.99 -2.95
N CYS A 85 -8.22 15.77 -2.52
CA CYS A 85 -8.46 14.66 -3.45
C CYS A 85 -9.80 14.75 -4.21
N ASN A 86 -10.12 15.91 -4.79
CA ASN A 86 -11.33 16.15 -5.58
C ASN A 86 -11.04 15.94 -7.06
N ILE A 87 -11.97 15.40 -7.84
CA ILE A 87 -11.75 15.05 -9.26
C ILE A 87 -11.51 16.27 -10.19
N GLU A 88 -11.62 17.50 -9.69
CA GLU A 88 -11.43 18.72 -10.49
C GLU A 88 -9.97 18.95 -10.91
N SER A 89 -9.61 18.31 -12.03
CA SER A 89 -8.61 18.67 -13.06
C SER A 89 -7.16 19.04 -12.68
N ASN A 90 -6.75 19.03 -11.42
CA ASN A 90 -5.36 19.33 -11.06
C ASN A 90 -4.51 18.04 -10.95
N LEU A 91 -3.18 18.20 -11.10
CA LEU A 91 -2.21 17.10 -11.11
C LEU A 91 -2.11 16.37 -9.75
N GLU A 92 -2.40 17.04 -8.64
CA GLU A 92 -2.34 16.48 -7.28
C GLU A 92 -3.50 15.51 -7.01
N ASN A 93 -4.67 15.82 -7.55
CA ASN A 93 -5.88 15.00 -7.45
C ASN A 93 -5.69 13.64 -8.13
N LYS A 94 -4.95 13.62 -9.25
CA LYS A 94 -4.61 12.40 -9.98
C LYS A 94 -3.73 11.47 -9.14
N LYS A 95 -2.72 12.02 -8.45
CA LYS A 95 -1.77 11.25 -7.62
C LYS A 95 -2.44 10.55 -6.43
N CYS A 96 -3.32 11.28 -5.73
CA CYS A 96 -4.09 10.72 -4.62
C CYS A 96 -5.00 9.56 -5.06
N SER A 97 -5.65 9.75 -6.20
CA SER A 97 -6.51 8.73 -6.80
C SER A 97 -5.73 7.47 -7.20
N GLU A 98 -4.52 7.65 -7.73
CA GLU A 98 -3.64 6.55 -8.11
C GLU A 98 -3.22 5.72 -6.89
N PHE A 99 -2.85 6.38 -5.79
CA PHE A 99 -2.50 5.71 -4.54
C PHE A 99 -3.70 4.98 -3.92
N LEU A 100 -4.87 5.61 -3.87
CA LEU A 100 -6.10 4.97 -3.37
C LEU A 100 -6.45 3.71 -4.16
N ASN A 101 -6.35 3.77 -5.49
CA ASN A 101 -6.61 2.60 -6.32
C ASN A 101 -5.62 1.46 -6.08
N TYR A 102 -4.33 1.77 -5.92
CA TYR A 102 -3.33 0.80 -5.47
C TYR A 102 -3.72 0.17 -4.13
N TRP A 103 -3.97 1.00 -3.11
CA TRP A 103 -4.22 0.55 -1.74
C TRP A 103 -5.45 -0.36 -1.69
N VAL A 104 -6.55 0.02 -2.35
CA VAL A 104 -7.78 -0.77 -2.42
C VAL A 104 -7.53 -2.12 -3.11
N ASN A 105 -6.84 -2.13 -4.26
CA ASN A 105 -6.49 -3.36 -4.97
C ASN A 105 -5.65 -4.30 -4.09
N PHE A 106 -4.66 -3.76 -3.40
CA PHE A 106 -3.80 -4.54 -2.51
C PHE A 106 -4.59 -5.16 -1.35
N LYS A 107 -5.36 -4.35 -0.62
CA LYS A 107 -6.07 -4.82 0.57
C LYS A 107 -7.22 -5.78 0.23
N LEU A 108 -7.98 -5.50 -0.83
CA LEU A 108 -9.09 -6.36 -1.26
C LEU A 108 -8.57 -7.69 -1.82
N ARG A 109 -7.61 -7.70 -2.76
CA ARG A 109 -7.10 -8.96 -3.33
C ARG A 109 -6.48 -9.88 -2.29
N LYS A 110 -5.83 -9.34 -1.26
CA LYS A 110 -5.24 -10.14 -0.17
C LYS A 110 -6.31 -10.78 0.74
N SER A 111 -7.51 -10.20 0.78
CA SER A 111 -8.55 -10.54 1.77
C SER A 111 -9.76 -11.26 1.19
N MET A 112 -9.93 -11.19 -0.13
CA MET A 112 -11.03 -11.81 -0.85
C MET A 112 -10.86 -13.32 -0.95
N LYS A 113 -11.99 -14.03 -0.88
CA LYS A 113 -12.03 -15.50 -0.89
C LYS A 113 -11.74 -16.10 -2.27
N TYR A 114 -12.11 -15.40 -3.33
CA TYR A 114 -11.99 -15.89 -4.71
C TYR A 114 -11.26 -14.84 -5.57
N GLU A 115 -10.22 -15.28 -6.29
CA GLU A 115 -9.43 -14.40 -7.16
C GLU A 115 -10.23 -13.88 -8.38
N ASP A 116 -11.33 -14.54 -8.74
CA ASP A 116 -12.16 -14.22 -9.90
C ASP A 116 -13.04 -12.98 -9.72
N TYR A 117 -13.31 -12.58 -8.48
CA TYR A 117 -14.08 -11.37 -8.24
C TYR A 117 -13.23 -10.13 -8.51
N SER A 118 -13.78 -9.18 -9.28
CA SER A 118 -13.12 -7.90 -9.49
C SER A 118 -13.09 -7.09 -8.19
N VAL A 119 -11.93 -6.48 -7.93
CA VAL A 119 -11.75 -5.46 -6.90
C VAL A 119 -12.75 -4.35 -7.12
N ARG A 120 -12.94 -3.94 -8.38
CA ARG A 120 -13.92 -2.93 -8.77
C ARG A 120 -15.34 -3.28 -8.31
N HIS A 121 -15.77 -4.52 -8.49
CA HIS A 121 -17.12 -4.92 -8.07
C HIS A 121 -17.29 -4.83 -6.55
N VAL A 122 -16.34 -5.36 -5.77
CA VAL A 122 -16.41 -5.30 -4.30
C VAL A 122 -16.32 -3.84 -3.81
N TYR A 123 -15.52 -3.03 -4.48
CA TYR A 123 -15.43 -1.61 -4.20
C TYR A 123 -16.75 -0.87 -4.50
N ASP A 124 -17.42 -1.13 -5.63
CA ASP A 124 -18.71 -0.52 -5.96
C ASP A 124 -19.77 -0.86 -4.90
N LEU A 125 -19.73 -2.07 -4.33
CA LEU A 125 -20.58 -2.45 -3.20
C LEU A 125 -20.26 -1.63 -1.95
N LEU A 126 -18.99 -1.39 -1.64
CA LEU A 126 -18.58 -0.51 -0.55
C LEU A 126 -19.05 0.93 -0.79
N GLU A 127 -18.76 1.49 -1.97
CA GLU A 127 -19.19 2.84 -2.39
C GLU A 127 -20.69 3.02 -2.20
N SER A 128 -21.50 2.01 -2.55
CA SER A 128 -22.96 2.05 -2.37
C SER A 128 -23.42 2.19 -0.92
N GLN A 129 -22.62 1.75 0.06
CA GLN A 129 -22.95 1.86 1.48
C GLN A 129 -22.62 3.23 2.08
N ILE A 130 -21.68 3.95 1.46
CA ILE A 130 -21.13 5.21 1.98
C ILE A 130 -21.60 6.43 1.16
N THR A 131 -22.10 6.21 -0.07
CA THR A 131 -22.62 7.29 -0.93
C THR A 131 -23.87 7.91 -0.31
N GLY A 132 -23.85 9.23 -0.14
CA GLY A 132 -25.00 9.98 0.40
C GLY A 132 -25.01 10.12 1.92
N VAL A 133 -23.95 9.72 2.60
CA VAL A 133 -23.69 10.11 3.99
C VAL A 133 -23.15 11.54 3.99
N ASP A 134 -23.84 12.44 4.71
CA ASP A 134 -23.53 13.87 4.74
C ASP A 134 -22.05 14.13 5.07
N GLY A 135 -21.40 14.98 4.25
CA GLY A 135 -19.99 15.35 4.41
C GLY A 135 -18.99 14.55 3.56
N TYR A 136 -19.43 13.49 2.88
CA TYR A 136 -18.54 12.62 2.11
C TYR A 136 -19.09 12.38 0.70
N ASN A 137 -18.82 13.33 -0.19
CA ASN A 137 -18.98 13.15 -1.64
C ASN A 137 -17.84 12.26 -2.17
N ILE A 138 -17.81 11.00 -1.72
CA ILE A 138 -16.90 9.95 -2.19
C ILE A 138 -17.39 9.52 -3.57
N TYR A 139 -17.29 10.41 -4.56
CA TYR A 139 -17.52 10.08 -5.97
C TYR A 139 -16.24 9.47 -6.50
N LEU A 140 -16.00 8.19 -6.23
CA LEU A 140 -14.75 7.56 -6.64
C LEU A 140 -15.00 6.66 -7.84
N ASN A 141 -15.17 7.30 -9.00
CA ASN A 141 -14.89 6.69 -10.31
C ASN A 141 -13.38 6.35 -10.48
N LEU A 142 -12.67 6.09 -9.37
CA LEU A 142 -11.21 5.97 -9.30
C LEU A 142 -10.73 4.53 -9.27
N ILE A 143 -11.59 3.59 -8.87
CA ILE A 143 -11.18 2.22 -8.59
C ILE A 143 -11.45 1.31 -9.78
N CYS A 144 -10.44 0.53 -10.11
CA CYS A 144 -10.44 -0.40 -11.21
C CYS A 144 -9.51 -1.56 -10.91
N ASP A 145 -9.67 -2.65 -11.65
CA ASP A 145 -8.89 -3.85 -11.43
C ASP A 145 -7.46 -3.68 -11.96
N ILE A 146 -6.50 -3.72 -11.04
CA ILE A 146 -5.08 -3.84 -11.38
C ILE A 146 -4.79 -5.32 -11.58
N ASN A 147 -4.14 -5.68 -12.68
CA ASN A 147 -3.75 -7.07 -12.92
C ASN A 147 -2.72 -7.54 -11.89
N LYS A 148 -2.61 -8.86 -11.71
CA LYS A 148 -1.80 -9.47 -10.65
C LYS A 148 -0.32 -9.10 -10.75
N ASP A 149 0.23 -9.10 -11.96
CA ASP A 149 1.66 -8.84 -12.20
C ASP A 149 2.03 -7.37 -11.96
N ASP A 150 1.16 -6.44 -12.35
CA ASP A 150 1.39 -5.01 -12.11
C ASP A 150 1.20 -4.66 -10.64
N LEU A 151 0.19 -5.23 -9.98
CA LEU A 151 0.03 -5.07 -8.53
C LEU A 151 1.23 -5.65 -7.76
N TYR A 152 1.79 -6.77 -8.21
CA TYR A 152 2.99 -7.36 -7.63
C TYR A 152 4.18 -6.38 -7.66
N LYS A 153 4.46 -5.81 -8.85
CA LYS A 153 5.50 -4.79 -9.05
C LYS A 153 5.25 -3.54 -8.19
N MET A 154 4.00 -3.09 -8.13
CA MET A 154 3.59 -1.97 -7.27
C MET A 154 3.85 -2.26 -5.78
N ASN A 155 3.62 -3.49 -5.32
CA ASN A 155 3.89 -3.89 -3.94
C ASN A 155 5.39 -3.92 -3.62
N ILE A 156 6.24 -4.27 -4.58
CA ILE A 156 7.71 -4.18 -4.43
C ILE A 156 8.10 -2.71 -4.21
N LEU A 157 7.62 -1.80 -5.05
CA LEU A 157 7.88 -0.36 -4.88
C LEU A 157 7.35 0.16 -3.54
N TYR A 158 6.13 -0.23 -3.13
CA TYR A 158 5.56 0.19 -1.85
C TYR A 158 6.46 -0.17 -0.66
N ARG A 159 6.91 -1.42 -0.57
CA ARG A 159 7.78 -1.87 0.53
C ARG A 159 9.15 -1.19 0.53
N LEU A 160 9.73 -0.99 -0.66
CA LEU A 160 10.97 -0.23 -0.81
C LEU A 160 10.82 1.19 -0.27
N TYR A 161 9.75 1.88 -0.65
CA TYR A 161 9.50 3.24 -0.21
C TYR A 161 9.09 3.33 1.27
N GLU A 162 8.44 2.32 1.83
CA GLU A 162 8.11 2.25 3.26
C GLU A 162 9.39 2.27 4.10
N ASN A 163 10.33 1.36 3.82
CA ASN A 163 11.64 1.35 4.48
C ASN A 163 12.41 2.66 4.23
N TYR A 164 12.38 3.20 3.00
CA TYR A 164 13.01 4.48 2.69
C TYR A 164 12.45 5.64 3.52
N THR A 165 11.13 5.73 3.69
CA THR A 165 10.53 6.82 4.49
C THR A 165 10.96 6.73 5.95
N GLU A 166 11.01 5.53 6.53
CA GLU A 166 11.50 5.35 7.90
C GLU A 166 12.99 5.68 8.05
N LEU A 167 13.82 5.24 7.10
CA LEU A 167 15.24 5.61 7.06
C LEU A 167 15.43 7.12 6.94
N ASN A 168 14.70 7.77 6.04
CA ASN A 168 14.77 9.20 5.82
C ASN A 168 14.38 9.97 7.10
N ASP A 169 13.30 9.57 7.77
CA ASP A 169 12.88 10.20 9.02
C ASP A 169 13.93 10.06 10.12
N ILE A 170 14.53 8.88 10.29
CA ILE A 170 15.63 8.66 11.24
C ILE A 170 16.81 9.58 10.90
N ILE A 171 17.22 9.62 9.63
CA ILE A 171 18.40 10.35 9.19
C ILE A 171 18.22 11.86 9.34
N GLU A 172 17.05 12.39 9.04
CA GLU A 172 16.76 13.82 9.12
C GLU A 172 16.50 14.30 10.56
N THR A 173 15.96 13.44 11.44
CA THR A 173 15.42 13.91 12.73
C THR A 173 15.95 13.23 13.99
N LYS A 174 16.42 11.97 13.92
CA LYS A 174 16.69 11.13 15.11
C LYS A 174 17.91 10.22 14.94
N LEU A 175 18.89 10.65 14.17
CA LEU A 175 19.98 9.79 13.71
C LEU A 175 20.80 9.22 14.88
N ASP A 176 21.15 10.05 15.88
CA ASP A 176 21.96 9.62 17.03
C ASP A 176 21.22 8.63 17.93
N GLU A 177 19.92 8.83 18.11
CA GLU A 177 19.07 8.00 18.97
C GLU A 177 18.78 6.63 18.34
N ASN A 178 18.70 6.56 17.01
CA ASN A 178 18.21 5.38 16.27
C ASN A 178 19.22 4.80 15.28
N LYS A 179 20.52 5.10 15.41
CA LYS A 179 21.55 4.58 14.50
C LYS A 179 21.56 3.05 14.38
N GLY A 180 21.17 2.33 15.44
CA GLY A 180 21.06 0.87 15.44
C GLY A 180 19.96 0.33 14.53
N SER A 181 18.93 1.13 14.24
CA SER A 181 17.83 0.75 13.35
C SER A 181 18.18 0.88 11.87
N LEU A 182 19.19 1.69 11.52
CA LEU A 182 19.62 1.90 10.13
C LEU A 182 19.97 0.58 9.44
N LEU A 183 20.67 -0.32 10.15
CA LEU A 183 21.13 -1.58 9.54
C LEU A 183 19.94 -2.48 9.26
N THR A 184 19.03 -2.61 10.22
CA THR A 184 17.82 -3.41 10.07
C THR A 184 16.95 -2.91 8.92
N LEU A 185 16.69 -1.59 8.85
CA LEU A 185 15.83 -1.00 7.84
C LEU A 185 16.46 -1.02 6.43
N SER A 186 17.75 -0.70 6.32
CA SER A 186 18.48 -0.79 5.03
C SER A 186 18.56 -2.23 4.53
N THR A 187 18.80 -3.20 5.41
CA THR A 187 18.79 -4.64 5.07
C THR A 187 17.41 -5.10 4.61
N ALA A 188 16.33 -4.56 5.20
CA ALA A 188 14.96 -4.93 4.85
C ALA A 188 14.58 -4.57 3.40
N CYS A 189 15.28 -3.62 2.77
CA CYS A 189 15.11 -3.30 1.34
C CYS A 189 15.64 -4.40 0.41
N CYS A 190 16.58 -5.23 0.85
CA CYS A 190 17.35 -6.10 -0.04
C CYS A 190 16.54 -7.14 -0.83
N PRO A 191 15.56 -7.86 -0.23
CA PRO A 191 14.75 -8.81 -0.99
C PRO A 191 14.01 -8.15 -2.16
N ASP A 192 13.38 -7.01 -1.89
CA ASP A 192 12.60 -6.25 -2.88
C ASP A 192 13.49 -5.58 -3.93
N TYR A 193 14.65 -5.07 -3.51
CA TYR A 193 15.65 -4.50 -4.41
C TYR A 193 16.16 -5.55 -5.40
N ASN A 194 16.57 -6.72 -4.90
CA ASN A 194 17.09 -7.80 -5.73
C ASN A 194 16.06 -8.26 -6.75
N GLU A 195 14.80 -8.36 -6.33
CA GLU A 195 13.72 -8.76 -7.20
C GLU A 195 13.41 -7.70 -8.27
N ALA A 196 13.27 -6.44 -7.88
CA ALA A 196 13.08 -5.34 -8.82
C ALA A 196 14.23 -5.26 -9.84
N ASN A 197 15.47 -5.41 -9.36
CA ASN A 197 16.66 -5.41 -10.19
C ASN A 197 16.67 -6.59 -11.18
N TYR A 198 16.20 -7.77 -10.77
CA TYR A 198 16.05 -8.91 -11.68
C TYR A 198 14.99 -8.63 -12.76
N ILE A 199 13.82 -8.12 -12.38
CA ILE A 199 12.74 -7.76 -13.31
C ILE A 199 13.26 -6.79 -14.38
N CYS A 200 13.96 -5.73 -13.96
CA CYS A 200 14.45 -4.68 -14.85
C CYS A 200 15.65 -5.06 -15.72
N ASN A 201 16.39 -6.12 -15.36
CA ASN A 201 17.52 -6.62 -16.14
C ASN A 201 17.19 -7.89 -16.94
N SER A 202 15.95 -8.37 -16.93
CA SER A 202 15.54 -9.64 -17.58
C SER A 202 15.42 -9.58 -19.11
N GLY A 203 15.72 -8.43 -19.74
CA GLY A 203 15.80 -8.25 -21.19
C GLY A 203 14.45 -8.19 -21.92
N ASN A 204 13.32 -8.43 -21.25
CA ASN A 204 11.98 -8.34 -21.83
C ASN A 204 11.31 -7.03 -21.41
N ILE A 205 11.54 -5.95 -22.17
CA ILE A 205 10.97 -4.64 -21.88
C ILE A 205 9.68 -4.46 -22.69
N ASN A 206 8.53 -4.55 -22.02
CA ASN A 206 7.28 -3.96 -22.51
C ASN A 206 7.02 -2.64 -21.77
N ASN A 207 6.01 -1.87 -22.20
CA ASN A 207 5.73 -0.55 -21.62
C ASN A 207 5.54 -0.58 -20.09
N ASN A 208 4.83 -1.59 -19.55
CA ASN A 208 4.58 -1.74 -18.11
C ASN A 208 5.87 -1.99 -17.32
N ILE A 209 6.74 -2.84 -17.86
CA ILE A 209 8.06 -3.10 -17.29
C ILE A 209 8.90 -1.83 -17.35
N GLY A 210 8.88 -1.10 -18.47
CA GLY A 210 9.57 0.20 -18.60
C GLY A 210 9.16 1.18 -17.52
N THR A 211 7.85 1.37 -17.32
CA THR A 211 7.31 2.25 -16.28
C THR A 211 7.73 1.85 -14.86
N PHE A 212 7.64 0.56 -14.53
CA PHE A 212 8.10 0.05 -13.24
C PHE A 212 9.59 0.30 -13.04
N CYS A 213 10.41 0.05 -14.06
CA CYS A 213 11.86 0.22 -13.99
C CYS A 213 12.28 1.68 -13.90
N ASP A 214 11.58 2.60 -14.55
CA ASP A 214 11.80 4.04 -14.38
C ASP A 214 11.57 4.46 -12.92
N LYS A 215 10.49 3.96 -12.30
CA LYS A 215 10.17 4.25 -10.89
C LYS A 215 11.12 3.59 -9.91
N PHE A 216 11.59 2.38 -10.23
CA PHE A 216 12.64 1.71 -9.47
C PHE A 216 13.98 2.46 -9.55
N ASN A 217 14.35 2.98 -10.73
CA ASN A 217 15.55 3.79 -10.88
C ASN A 217 15.44 5.11 -10.10
N GLU A 218 14.27 5.76 -10.10
CA GLU A 218 14.01 6.92 -9.25
C GLU A 218 14.24 6.60 -7.76
N PHE A 219 13.75 5.44 -7.30
CA PHE A 219 14.00 4.95 -5.94
C PHE A 219 15.50 4.77 -5.66
N LYS A 220 16.24 4.12 -6.58
CA LYS A 220 17.69 3.91 -6.41
C LYS A 220 18.42 5.22 -6.20
N SER A 221 18.15 6.23 -7.03
CA SER A 221 18.75 7.55 -6.88
C SER A 221 18.45 8.19 -5.52
N LYS A 222 17.19 8.14 -5.06
CA LYS A 222 16.81 8.68 -3.73
C LYS A 222 17.51 7.95 -2.59
N TYR A 223 17.63 6.63 -2.69
CA TYR A 223 18.29 5.81 -1.68
C TYR A 223 19.80 6.07 -1.63
N ASP A 224 20.44 6.25 -2.80
CA ASP A 224 21.85 6.61 -2.88
C ASP A 224 22.11 8.00 -2.27
N ASP A 225 21.25 8.98 -2.54
CA ASP A 225 21.30 10.30 -1.90
C ASP A 225 21.18 10.18 -0.37
N LEU A 226 20.31 9.29 0.10
CA LEU A 226 20.13 9.03 1.52
C LEU A 226 21.40 8.43 2.16
N TYR A 227 22.04 7.47 1.48
CA TYR A 227 23.32 6.93 1.92
C TYR A 227 24.42 8.01 1.98
N GLN A 228 24.50 8.91 0.99
CA GLN A 228 25.49 9.99 1.01
C GLN A 228 25.35 10.89 2.24
N LYS A 229 24.12 11.19 2.67
CA LYS A 229 23.87 11.95 3.91
C LYS A 229 24.40 11.22 5.14
N VAL A 230 24.21 9.90 5.23
CA VAL A 230 24.74 9.08 6.32
C VAL A 230 26.26 9.03 6.29
N ALA A 231 26.85 8.82 5.12
CA ALA A 231 28.30 8.76 4.93
C ALA A 231 29.00 10.05 5.37
N GLN A 232 28.39 11.22 5.14
CA GLN A 232 28.91 12.51 5.61
C GLN A 232 28.96 12.64 7.15
N LYS A 233 28.23 11.81 7.90
CA LYS A 233 28.26 11.78 9.37
C LYS A 233 29.39 10.93 9.94
N GLY A 234 30.04 10.11 9.10
CA GLY A 234 31.19 9.28 9.46
C GLY A 234 30.86 7.80 9.62
N ASP A 235 31.92 7.02 9.79
CA ASP A 235 31.90 5.56 9.74
C ASP A 235 31.02 4.91 10.81
N ASP A 236 30.84 5.57 11.97
CA ASP A 236 29.96 5.11 13.04
C ASP A 236 28.48 5.00 12.61
N TYR A 237 28.09 5.70 11.54
CA TYR A 237 26.74 5.67 10.98
C TYR A 237 26.70 4.87 9.67
N SER A 238 27.62 5.12 8.75
CA SER A 238 27.62 4.47 7.43
C SER A 238 27.85 2.96 7.50
N ASN A 239 28.64 2.48 8.47
CA ASN A 239 28.80 1.03 8.70
C ASN A 239 27.50 0.34 9.14
N ASN A 240 26.52 1.12 9.62
CA ASN A 240 25.19 0.63 9.98
C ASN A 240 24.18 0.85 8.86
N PHE A 241 24.58 1.08 7.62
CA PHE A 241 23.66 1.30 6.50
C PHE A 241 24.10 0.50 5.27
N ILE A 242 23.28 -0.44 4.82
CA ILE A 242 23.56 -1.23 3.61
C ILE A 242 23.20 -0.44 2.36
N LYS A 243 24.15 -0.30 1.43
CA LYS A 243 23.84 0.18 0.08
C LYS A 243 23.08 -0.87 -0.70
N LEU A 244 22.24 -0.44 -1.63
CA LEU A 244 21.49 -1.38 -2.49
C LEU A 244 22.42 -2.32 -3.26
N GLU A 245 23.55 -1.83 -3.77
CA GLU A 245 24.54 -2.65 -4.49
C GLU A 245 25.25 -3.71 -3.62
N GLU A 246 25.24 -3.52 -2.29
CA GLU A 246 25.83 -4.42 -1.31
C GLU A 246 24.82 -5.47 -0.79
N CYS A 247 23.55 -5.40 -1.25
CA CYS A 247 22.54 -6.37 -0.89
C CYS A 247 22.96 -7.79 -1.30
N PRO A 248 22.84 -8.78 -0.40
CA PRO A 248 23.24 -10.15 -0.70
C PRO A 248 22.33 -10.74 -1.77
N ASN A 249 22.92 -11.33 -2.81
CA ASN A 249 22.17 -12.00 -3.87
C ASN A 249 21.42 -13.23 -3.33
N THR A 250 20.10 -13.15 -3.25
CA THR A 250 19.22 -14.23 -2.74
C THR A 250 19.22 -15.50 -3.59
N LYS A 251 19.75 -15.46 -4.83
CA LYS A 251 19.91 -16.64 -5.70
C LYS A 251 20.93 -17.67 -5.20
N ILE A 252 21.82 -17.30 -4.26
CA ILE A 252 22.85 -18.23 -3.75
C ILE A 252 22.36 -19.00 -2.49
N ILE A 253 21.34 -18.50 -1.78
CA ILE A 253 20.92 -19.04 -0.46
C ILE A 253 19.63 -19.88 -0.54
N THR A 254 18.97 -19.96 -1.70
CA THR A 254 17.61 -20.54 -1.83
C THR A 254 17.53 -22.07 -1.97
N THR A 255 18.64 -22.80 -1.86
CA THR A 255 18.60 -24.29 -1.84
C THR A 255 18.31 -24.88 -0.45
N ALA A 256 18.26 -24.07 0.61
CA ALA A 256 17.84 -24.51 1.93
C ALA A 256 16.70 -23.62 2.43
N VAL A 257 15.52 -24.23 2.64
CA VAL A 257 14.30 -23.62 3.21
C VAL A 257 13.43 -22.82 2.23
N THR A 258 12.97 -23.45 1.14
CA THR A 258 11.73 -23.04 0.45
C THR A 258 10.51 -23.64 1.16
N GLY A 259 10.24 -23.16 2.37
CA GLY A 259 8.95 -23.27 3.03
C GLY A 259 8.23 -21.93 2.98
N SER A 260 7.49 -21.67 1.89
CA SER A 260 6.41 -20.67 1.79
C SER A 260 6.61 -19.32 2.54
N ILE A 261 7.44 -18.43 1.99
CA ILE A 261 7.46 -16.99 2.35
C ILE A 261 6.60 -16.21 1.32
N ILE A 262 5.34 -16.61 1.19
CA ILE A 262 4.31 -15.78 0.53
C ILE A 262 3.22 -15.60 1.58
N GLY A 263 3.47 -14.75 2.59
CA GLY A 263 2.46 -14.53 3.62
C GLY A 263 2.84 -13.82 4.92
N LEU A 264 4.13 -13.61 5.22
CA LEU A 264 4.53 -12.94 6.47
C LEU A 264 4.99 -11.50 6.21
N MET A 265 4.01 -10.65 5.88
CA MET A 265 4.04 -9.28 6.39
C MET A 265 3.84 -9.40 7.91
N PRO A 266 4.77 -8.93 8.75
CA PRO A 266 4.54 -8.93 10.18
C PRO A 266 3.30 -8.09 10.49
N LEU A 267 2.25 -8.72 11.01
CA LEU A 267 1.16 -8.05 11.74
C LEU A 267 1.71 -7.53 13.09
N LEU A 268 2.77 -6.73 13.09
CA LEU A 268 3.33 -6.16 14.31
C LEU A 268 2.37 -5.18 15.01
N GLY A 269 1.30 -4.75 14.32
CA GLY A 269 0.25 -3.92 14.90
C GLY A 269 -0.87 -4.65 15.66
N VAL A 270 -0.92 -5.99 15.70
CA VAL A 270 -2.05 -6.73 16.35
C VAL A 270 -1.63 -7.47 17.63
N LEU A 271 -0.33 -7.58 17.94
CA LEU A 271 0.13 -8.30 19.14
C LEU A 271 0.40 -7.42 20.38
N TYR A 272 0.27 -6.09 20.30
CA TYR A 272 0.51 -5.23 21.47
C TYR A 272 -0.68 -5.13 22.45
N LYS A 273 -1.73 -5.95 22.33
CA LYS A 273 -2.87 -5.89 23.25
C LYS A 273 -3.49 -7.24 23.59
N VAL A 274 -2.65 -8.24 23.85
CA VAL A 274 -3.05 -9.45 24.60
C VAL A 274 -1.94 -9.80 25.61
N SER A 275 -1.70 -8.89 26.55
CA SER A 275 -0.88 -9.14 27.73
C SER A 275 -1.59 -8.64 28.99
N GLU A 276 -2.81 -9.14 29.21
CA GLU A 276 -3.39 -9.30 30.55
C GLU A 276 -4.19 -10.62 30.58
N LEU A 277 -3.52 -11.76 30.38
CA LEU A 277 -4.04 -13.04 30.85
C LEU A 277 -3.70 -13.16 32.34
N ASN A 278 -4.63 -12.69 33.17
CA ASN A 278 -4.66 -12.97 34.61
C ASN A 278 -4.77 -14.48 34.85
N ILE A 279 -3.62 -15.17 34.95
CA ILE A 279 -3.59 -16.51 35.53
C ILE A 279 -3.43 -16.32 37.04
N LYS A 280 -4.54 -16.43 37.76
CA LYS A 280 -4.50 -16.68 39.21
C LYS A 280 -4.01 -18.12 39.39
N LEU A 281 -2.86 -18.27 40.06
CA LEU A 281 -2.44 -19.54 40.67
C LEU A 281 -3.40 -19.92 41.81
#